data_AF-A0A821DJ85-F1
#
_entry.id   AF-A0A821DJ85-F1
#
_cell.length_a   1.000
_cell.length_b   1.000
_cell.length_c   1.000
_cell.angle_alpha   90.00
_cell.angle_beta   90.00
_cell.angle_gamma   90.00
#
_symmetry.space_group_name_H-M   'P 1'
#
loop_
_entity.id
_entity.type
_entity.pdbx_description
1 polymer ?
#
loop_
_entity_poly.entity_id
_entity_poly.type
_entity_poly.pdbx_seq_one_letter_code
_entity_poly.pdbx_strand_id
1 'polypeptide(L)'
;FKRNASDESSNHSLSPPLQPKSCSVDDLLQMSITDRLDYIRRLLRSYAAYVCHVQRIAQARCPVVRFCHKQQKFFCELSINNHLAVANTDLIRYFLAFEPKLRPLLYTIRLWLKQKDLLGKGHRFNTYTIFWMIVCTLQLDNQQLPNVQTLTECATHKRQYGPWNCSVPDISQIQRNILNVSIGK
;
A
#
# COMPACT_ATOMS: atom_id res chain seq x y z
N PHE A 1 25.48 21.71 -36.75
CA PHE A 1 25.71 23.16 -36.82
C PHE A 1 26.25 23.63 -35.48
N LYS A 2 27.16 24.60 -35.52
CA LYS A 2 28.15 25.01 -34.50
C LYS A 2 27.61 25.33 -33.08
N ARG A 3 28.46 24.97 -32.10
CA ARG A 3 28.83 25.61 -30.80
C ARG A 3 27.89 26.69 -30.23
N ASN A 4 27.62 26.58 -28.93
CA ASN A 4 28.29 27.44 -27.95
C ASN A 4 28.35 26.77 -26.57
N ALA A 5 29.58 26.54 -26.13
CA ALA A 5 29.96 26.37 -24.75
C ALA A 5 30.17 27.78 -24.19
N SER A 6 29.48 28.08 -23.09
CA SER A 6 29.81 29.19 -22.21
C SER A 6 29.75 28.63 -20.81
N ASP A 7 30.94 28.53 -20.22
CA ASP A 7 31.18 28.27 -18.81
C ASP A 7 30.44 29.30 -17.95
N GLU A 8 29.54 28.83 -17.10
CA GLU A 8 29.23 29.49 -15.84
C GLU A 8 29.54 28.52 -14.70
N SER A 9 30.80 28.61 -14.27
CA SER A 9 31.30 28.12 -13.00
C SER A 9 30.56 28.81 -11.85
N SER A 10 29.35 28.34 -11.55
CA SER A 10 28.63 28.68 -10.34
C SER A 10 29.05 27.68 -9.25
N ASN A 11 30.04 28.07 -8.44
CA ASN A 11 30.35 27.45 -7.16
C ASN A 11 29.13 27.57 -6.23
N HIS A 12 28.14 26.70 -6.41
CA HIS A 12 27.21 26.38 -5.33
C HIS A 12 27.95 25.43 -4.40
N SER A 13 28.62 26.00 -3.41
CA SER A 13 28.91 25.32 -2.15
C SER A 13 27.60 24.71 -1.66
N LEU A 14 27.40 23.42 -1.95
CA LEU A 14 26.36 22.61 -1.33
C LEU A 14 26.71 22.57 0.15
N SER A 15 26.10 23.46 0.93
CA SER A 15 26.06 23.32 2.37
C SER A 15 25.66 21.87 2.67
N PRO A 16 26.40 21.14 3.52
CA PRO A 16 26.05 19.78 3.86
C PRO A 16 24.60 19.77 4.38
N PRO A 17 23.79 18.75 4.03
CA PRO A 17 22.41 18.70 4.47
C PRO A 17 22.39 18.84 5.99
N LEU A 18 21.69 19.87 6.48
CA LEU A 18 21.48 20.12 7.90
C LEU A 18 21.12 18.78 8.56
N GLN A 19 22.02 18.29 9.42
CA GLN A 19 21.80 17.07 10.18
C GLN A 19 20.46 17.24 10.91
N PRO A 20 19.49 16.35 10.71
CA PRO A 20 18.23 16.37 11.45
C PRO A 20 18.55 16.39 12.94
N LYS A 21 17.97 17.34 13.69
CA LYS A 21 18.08 17.35 15.15
C LYS A 21 17.70 15.95 15.67
N SER A 22 18.50 15.41 16.58
CA SER A 22 18.21 14.15 17.25
C SER A 22 16.84 14.24 17.92
N CYS A 23 15.91 13.38 17.52
CA CYS A 23 14.58 13.25 18.09
C CYS A 23 14.53 11.92 18.82
N SER A 24 14.15 11.93 20.11
CA SER A 24 13.99 10.68 20.85
C SER A 24 12.75 9.91 20.36
N VAL A 25 12.66 8.63 20.72
CA VAL A 25 11.47 7.82 20.38
C VAL A 25 10.21 8.39 21.04
N ASP A 26 10.33 8.86 22.28
CA ASP A 26 9.21 9.45 23.03
C ASP A 26 8.72 10.75 22.37
N ASP A 27 9.64 11.62 21.94
CA ASP A 27 9.30 12.83 21.18
C ASP A 27 8.52 12.46 19.90
N LEU A 28 8.98 11.43 19.18
CA LEU A 28 8.37 10.98 17.94
C LEU A 28 6.96 10.41 18.17
N LEU A 29 6.70 9.79 19.32
CA LEU A 29 5.39 9.28 19.70
C LEU A 29 4.41 10.38 20.14
N GLN A 30 4.90 11.53 20.59
CA GLN A 30 4.07 12.68 20.97
C GLN A 30 3.74 13.62 19.79
N MET A 31 4.51 13.54 18.70
CA MET A 31 4.31 14.38 17.52
C MET A 31 3.00 14.10 16.77
N SER A 32 2.45 15.10 16.07
CA SER A 32 1.37 14.87 15.11
C SER A 32 1.85 13.97 13.95
N ILE A 33 0.94 13.27 13.28
CA ILE A 33 1.28 12.43 12.10
C ILE A 33 1.99 13.27 11.02
N THR A 34 1.56 14.51 10.84
CA THR A 34 2.14 15.45 9.88
C THR A 34 3.60 15.75 10.20
N ASP A 35 3.89 16.05 11.46
CA ASP A 35 5.25 16.37 11.90
C ASP A 35 6.17 15.15 11.83
N ARG A 36 5.64 13.95 12.17
CA ARG A 36 6.38 12.70 12.01
C ARG A 36 6.74 12.44 10.54
N LEU A 37 5.80 12.65 9.62
CA LEU A 37 6.07 12.51 8.18
C LEU A 37 7.11 13.54 7.70
N ASP A 38 7.07 14.78 8.19
CA ASP A 38 8.09 15.79 7.86
C ASP A 38 9.45 15.48 8.46
N TYR A 39 9.50 14.88 9.65
CA TYR A 39 10.73 14.35 10.23
C TYR A 39 11.31 13.20 9.39
N ILE A 40 10.49 12.19 9.03
CA ILE A 40 10.91 11.08 8.17
C ILE A 40 11.39 11.60 6.81
N ARG A 41 10.69 12.58 6.20
CA ARG A 41 11.12 13.23 4.96
C ARG A 41 12.52 13.83 5.07
N ARG A 42 12.83 14.49 6.20
CA ARG A 42 14.17 15.05 6.47
C ARG A 42 15.21 13.94 6.62
N LEU A 43 14.91 12.91 7.40
CA LEU A 43 15.80 11.75 7.56
C LEU A 43 16.13 11.08 6.22
N LEU A 44 15.12 10.82 5.38
CA LEU A 44 15.31 10.22 4.06
C LEU A 44 16.18 11.10 3.15
N ARG A 45 16.06 12.43 3.24
CA ARG A 45 16.91 13.35 2.46
C ARG A 45 18.36 13.40 2.97
N SER A 46 18.56 13.31 4.28
CA SER A 46 19.88 13.49 4.89
C SER A 46 20.70 12.20 4.94
N TYR A 47 20.08 11.05 5.19
CA TYR A 47 20.80 9.80 5.47
C TYR A 47 20.63 8.70 4.42
N ALA A 48 19.55 8.72 3.61
CA ALA A 48 19.31 7.66 2.64
C ALA A 48 19.98 7.96 1.29
N ALA A 49 21.25 7.57 1.15
CA ALA A 49 22.08 7.84 -0.02
C ALA A 49 21.45 7.42 -1.37
N TYR A 50 20.67 6.33 -1.37
CA TYR A 50 20.02 5.78 -2.56
C TYR A 50 18.59 6.26 -2.80
N VAL A 51 18.15 7.30 -2.08
CA VAL A 51 16.80 7.86 -2.20
C VAL A 51 16.83 9.23 -2.89
N CYS A 52 15.89 9.49 -3.79
CA CYS A 52 15.68 10.78 -4.45
C CYS A 52 14.19 11.15 -4.53
N HIS A 53 13.89 12.36 -5.01
CA HIS A 53 12.53 12.87 -5.20
C HIS A 53 11.63 12.75 -3.95
N VAL A 54 12.19 12.99 -2.76
CA VAL A 54 11.46 12.87 -1.49
C VAL A 54 10.46 14.00 -1.34
N GLN A 55 9.17 13.69 -1.32
CA GLN A 55 8.07 14.64 -1.20
C GLN A 55 7.05 14.16 -0.15
N ARG A 56 6.63 15.06 0.74
CA ARG A 56 5.48 14.83 1.62
C ARG A 56 4.20 15.21 0.90
N ILE A 57 3.19 14.37 1.01
CA ILE A 57 1.84 14.57 0.48
C ILE A 57 0.87 14.48 1.64
N ALA A 58 0.49 15.64 2.17
CA ALA A 58 -0.27 15.72 3.41
C ALA A 58 -1.76 16.00 3.24
N GLN A 59 -2.16 16.55 2.10
CA GLN A 59 -3.56 16.92 1.82
C GLN A 59 -4.41 15.72 1.36
N ALA A 60 -3.81 14.54 1.20
CA ALA A 60 -4.54 13.33 0.87
C ALA A 60 -5.20 12.72 2.11
N ARG A 61 -6.27 11.94 1.93
CA ARG A 61 -6.97 11.21 3.00
C ARG A 61 -6.02 10.37 3.88
N CYS A 62 -4.96 9.82 3.28
CA CYS A 62 -3.86 9.18 4.00
C CYS A 62 -2.58 9.95 3.68
N PRO A 63 -2.06 10.74 4.63
CA PRO A 63 -0.80 11.45 4.45
C PRO A 63 0.37 10.48 4.24
N VAL A 64 1.21 10.76 3.25
CA VAL A 64 2.35 9.90 2.89
C VAL A 64 3.63 10.69 2.59
N VAL A 65 4.77 10.04 2.72
CA VAL A 65 6.03 10.47 2.09
C VAL A 65 6.28 9.62 0.86
N ARG A 66 6.33 10.27 -0.31
CA ARG A 66 6.78 9.66 -1.57
C ARG A 66 8.27 9.84 -1.75
N PHE A 67 8.93 8.83 -2.30
CA PHE A 67 10.32 8.91 -2.70
C PHE A 67 10.62 7.90 -3.82
N CYS A 68 11.78 8.02 -4.47
CA CYS A 68 12.23 7.10 -5.50
C CYS A 68 13.56 6.47 -5.09
N HIS A 69 13.71 5.16 -5.31
CA HIS A 69 14.97 4.47 -5.14
C HIS A 69 15.85 4.64 -6.39
N LYS A 70 16.99 5.32 -6.27
CA LYS A 70 17.83 5.77 -7.41
C LYS A 70 18.22 4.64 -8.37
N GLN A 71 18.69 3.51 -7.84
CA GLN A 71 19.22 2.42 -8.67
C GLN A 71 18.11 1.64 -9.39
N GLN A 72 17.03 1.35 -8.66
CA GLN A 72 15.97 0.47 -9.14
C GLN A 72 14.83 1.26 -9.83
N LYS A 73 14.86 2.60 -9.72
CA LYS A 73 13.91 3.54 -10.34
C LYS A 73 12.43 3.26 -10.03
N PHE A 74 12.14 2.61 -8.89
CA PHE A 74 10.77 2.46 -8.41
C PHE A 74 10.40 3.54 -7.39
N PHE A 75 9.13 3.92 -7.40
CA PHE A 75 8.55 4.86 -6.46
C PHE A 75 8.03 4.12 -5.23
N CYS A 76 8.29 4.70 -4.07
CA CYS A 76 7.83 4.25 -2.77
C CYS A 76 6.86 5.27 -2.18
N GLU A 77 5.84 4.77 -1.50
CA GLU A 77 4.98 5.57 -0.63
C GLU A 77 5.10 5.03 0.80
N LEU A 78 5.30 5.93 1.76
CA LEU A 78 5.35 5.60 3.19
C LEU A 78 4.22 6.32 3.90
N SER A 79 3.32 5.56 4.52
CA SER A 79 2.28 6.04 5.44
C SER A 79 2.61 5.64 6.87
N ILE A 80 2.16 6.41 7.86
CA ILE A 80 2.31 6.08 9.29
C ILE A 80 0.99 5.51 9.82
N ASN A 81 1.07 4.44 10.61
CA ASN A 81 -0.06 3.83 11.35
C ASN A 81 -1.29 3.47 10.51
N ASN A 82 -1.09 3.11 9.23
CA ASN A 82 -2.20 2.70 8.35
C ASN A 82 -2.56 1.22 8.55
N HIS A 83 -3.03 0.90 9.76
CA HIS A 83 -3.37 -0.48 10.15
C HIS A 83 -4.47 -1.09 9.29
N LEU A 84 -5.44 -0.28 8.84
CA LEU A 84 -6.51 -0.74 7.96
C LEU A 84 -5.97 -1.18 6.59
N ALA A 85 -4.97 -0.49 6.02
CA ALA A 85 -4.36 -0.93 4.77
C ALA A 85 -3.61 -2.26 4.93
N VAL A 86 -2.95 -2.47 6.09
CA VAL A 86 -2.30 -3.75 6.40
C VAL A 86 -3.34 -4.87 6.50
N ALA A 87 -4.41 -4.65 7.27
CA ALA A 87 -5.49 -5.61 7.42
C ALA A 87 -6.17 -5.95 6.08
N ASN A 88 -6.44 -4.95 5.24
CA ASN A 88 -7.00 -5.17 3.90
C ASN A 88 -6.04 -5.96 3.00
N THR A 89 -4.73 -5.74 3.14
CA THR A 89 -3.73 -6.51 2.38
C THR A 89 -3.71 -7.96 2.83
N ASP A 90 -3.85 -8.23 4.14
CA ASP A 90 -3.99 -9.60 4.66
C ASP A 90 -5.26 -10.27 4.14
N LEU A 91 -6.37 -9.56 4.09
CA LEU A 91 -7.63 -10.07 3.54
C LEU A 91 -7.51 -10.38 2.04
N ILE A 92 -6.86 -9.52 1.26
CA ILE A 92 -6.55 -9.79 -0.15
C ILE A 92 -5.68 -11.05 -0.27
N ARG A 93 -4.62 -11.17 0.54
CA ARG A 93 -3.75 -12.36 0.54
C ARG A 93 -4.54 -13.63 0.85
N TYR A 94 -5.47 -13.56 1.80
CA TYR A 94 -6.35 -14.67 2.13
C TYR A 94 -7.16 -15.12 0.92
N PHE A 95 -7.89 -14.22 0.26
CA PHE A 95 -8.70 -14.56 -0.92
C PHE A 95 -7.85 -15.10 -2.08
N LEU A 96 -6.68 -14.51 -2.31
CA LEU A 96 -5.74 -14.98 -3.34
C LEU A 96 -5.12 -16.35 -3.04
N ALA A 97 -5.08 -16.76 -1.78
CA ALA A 97 -4.62 -18.09 -1.35
C ALA A 97 -5.77 -19.09 -1.34
N PHE A 98 -6.98 -18.65 -0.97
CA PHE A 98 -8.18 -19.47 -0.95
C PHE A 98 -8.60 -19.90 -2.35
N GLU A 99 -8.62 -18.97 -3.32
CA GLU A 99 -8.96 -19.24 -4.72
C GLU A 99 -7.78 -18.90 -5.64
N PRO A 100 -6.93 -19.87 -6.01
CA PRO A 100 -5.74 -19.64 -6.83
C PRO A 100 -6.05 -19.05 -8.22
N LYS A 101 -7.26 -19.28 -8.78
CA LYS A 101 -7.68 -18.72 -10.07
C LYS A 101 -7.95 -17.21 -10.01
N LEU A 102 -8.09 -16.64 -8.81
CA LEU A 102 -8.34 -15.21 -8.63
C LEU A 102 -7.16 -14.35 -9.12
N ARG A 103 -5.92 -14.84 -8.95
CA ARG A 103 -4.72 -14.15 -9.46
C ARG A 103 -4.74 -13.98 -10.98
N PRO A 104 -4.79 -15.05 -11.81
CA PRO A 104 -4.81 -14.91 -13.25
C PRO A 104 -6.05 -14.13 -13.73
N LEU A 105 -7.22 -14.32 -13.11
CA LEU A 105 -8.42 -13.54 -13.44
C LEU A 105 -8.22 -12.04 -13.24
N LEU A 106 -7.68 -11.63 -12.08
CA LEU A 106 -7.37 -10.23 -11.80
C LEU A 106 -6.38 -9.67 -12.83
N TYR A 107 -5.34 -10.43 -13.19
CA TYR A 107 -4.38 -10.00 -14.21
C TYR A 107 -5.03 -9.81 -15.57
N THR A 108 -5.86 -10.75 -16.03
CA THR A 108 -6.57 -10.67 -17.30
C THR A 108 -7.47 -9.45 -17.36
N ILE A 109 -8.31 -9.23 -16.34
CA ILE A 109 -9.22 -8.08 -16.28
C ILE A 109 -8.43 -6.77 -16.23
N ARG A 110 -7.36 -6.72 -15.43
CA ARG A 110 -6.51 -5.52 -15.31
C ARG A 110 -5.86 -5.16 -16.64
N LEU A 111 -5.36 -6.15 -17.39
CA LEU A 111 -4.76 -5.95 -18.71
C LEU A 111 -5.80 -5.44 -19.71
N TRP A 112 -6.99 -6.04 -19.73
CA TRP A 112 -8.09 -5.60 -20.58
C TRP A 112 -8.52 -4.16 -20.27
N LEU A 113 -8.71 -3.80 -19.00
CA LEU A 113 -9.05 -2.43 -18.60
C LEU A 113 -7.96 -1.42 -18.95
N LYS A 114 -6.69 -1.81 -18.84
CA LYS A 114 -5.57 -0.97 -19.28
C LYS A 114 -5.62 -0.72 -20.79
N GLN A 115 -5.91 -1.74 -21.60
CA GLN A 115 -6.05 -1.60 -23.05
C GLN A 115 -7.24 -0.71 -23.44
N LYS A 116 -8.29 -0.68 -22.62
CA LYS A 116 -9.46 0.19 -22.80
C LYS A 116 -9.31 1.59 -22.19
N ASP A 117 -8.13 1.94 -21.64
CA ASP A 117 -7.89 3.20 -20.94
C ASP A 117 -8.85 3.46 -19.77
N LEU A 118 -9.31 2.39 -19.10
CA LEU A 118 -10.22 2.44 -17.95
C LEU A 118 -9.50 2.25 -16.61
N LEU A 119 -8.19 2.01 -16.61
CA LEU A 119 -7.37 1.81 -15.41
C LEU A 119 -6.47 3.02 -15.17
N GLY A 120 -6.56 3.67 -14.00
CA GLY A 120 -5.73 4.84 -13.71
C GLY A 120 -6.21 5.71 -12.55
N LYS A 121 -5.92 7.01 -12.64
CA LYS A 121 -6.33 8.04 -11.67
C LYS A 121 -7.59 8.76 -12.15
N GLY A 122 -8.23 9.51 -11.26
CA GLY A 122 -9.44 10.29 -11.56
C GLY A 122 -10.67 9.39 -11.66
N HIS A 123 -11.43 9.52 -12.74
CA HIS A 123 -12.66 8.74 -13.00
C HIS A 123 -12.43 7.29 -13.48
N ARG A 124 -11.16 6.84 -13.49
CA ARG A 124 -10.78 5.48 -13.91
C ARG A 124 -10.72 4.54 -12.71
N PHE A 125 -10.85 3.25 -12.95
CA PHE A 125 -10.72 2.24 -11.91
C PHE A 125 -9.27 2.12 -11.43
N ASN A 126 -9.10 1.86 -10.14
CA ASN A 126 -7.82 1.41 -9.60
C ASN A 126 -7.84 -0.12 -9.41
N THR A 127 -6.66 -0.73 -9.28
CA THR A 127 -6.55 -2.19 -9.18
C THR A 127 -7.25 -2.75 -7.92
N TYR A 128 -7.28 -1.97 -6.83
CA TYR A 128 -7.95 -2.35 -5.59
C TYR A 128 -9.47 -2.45 -5.78
N THR A 129 -10.09 -1.48 -6.47
CA THR A 129 -11.51 -1.51 -6.81
C THR A 129 -11.85 -2.71 -7.68
N ILE A 130 -11.05 -2.99 -8.72
CA ILE A 130 -11.26 -4.15 -9.59
C ILE A 130 -11.18 -5.46 -8.82
N PHE A 131 -10.22 -5.58 -7.89
CA PHE A 131 -10.13 -6.76 -7.03
C PHE A 131 -11.42 -7.01 -6.25
N TRP A 132 -11.96 -5.96 -5.59
CA TRP A 132 -13.20 -6.11 -4.81
C TRP A 132 -14.42 -6.37 -5.67
N MET A 133 -14.51 -5.78 -6.86
CA MET A 133 -15.59 -6.11 -7.80
C MET A 133 -15.59 -7.60 -8.13
N ILE A 134 -14.43 -8.17 -8.45
CA ILE A 134 -14.30 -9.61 -8.73
C ILE A 134 -14.68 -10.44 -7.51
N VAL A 135 -14.17 -10.10 -6.32
CA VAL A 135 -14.48 -10.83 -5.08
C VAL A 135 -15.99 -10.79 -4.78
N CYS A 136 -16.63 -9.63 -4.88
CA CYS A 136 -18.07 -9.49 -4.64
C CYS A 136 -18.89 -10.31 -5.65
N THR A 137 -18.54 -10.29 -6.93
CA THR A 137 -19.19 -11.13 -7.94
C THR A 137 -19.06 -12.63 -7.60
N LEU A 138 -17.87 -13.08 -7.20
CA LEU A 138 -17.65 -14.49 -6.82
C LEU A 138 -18.37 -14.90 -5.52
N GLN A 139 -18.59 -13.95 -4.61
CA GLN A 139 -19.39 -14.16 -3.40
C GLN A 139 -20.89 -14.25 -3.71
N LEU A 140 -21.42 -13.37 -4.56
CA LEU A 140 -22.84 -13.26 -4.85
C LEU A 140 -23.34 -14.33 -5.84
N ASP A 141 -22.62 -14.55 -6.94
CA ASP A 141 -23.15 -15.38 -8.04
C ASP A 141 -22.95 -16.87 -7.79
N ASN A 142 -21.73 -17.26 -7.39
CA ASN A 142 -21.33 -18.67 -7.35
C ASN A 142 -21.03 -19.18 -5.92
N GLN A 143 -21.12 -18.31 -4.91
CA GLN A 143 -20.71 -18.59 -3.52
C GLN A 143 -19.33 -19.28 -3.43
N GLN A 144 -18.42 -18.91 -4.33
CA GLN A 144 -17.09 -19.52 -4.44
C GLN A 144 -16.13 -18.98 -3.37
N LEU A 145 -16.42 -17.80 -2.84
CA LEU A 145 -15.63 -17.19 -1.77
C LEU A 145 -16.50 -16.96 -0.54
N PRO A 146 -15.96 -17.18 0.68
CA PRO A 146 -16.63 -16.80 1.91
C PRO A 146 -16.78 -15.28 1.99
N ASN A 147 -17.86 -14.82 2.63
CA ASN A 147 -18.01 -13.39 2.94
C ASN A 147 -17.09 -12.98 4.09
N VAL A 148 -16.84 -11.67 4.24
CA VAL A 148 -15.89 -11.13 5.22
C VAL A 148 -16.35 -11.39 6.67
N GLN A 149 -17.66 -11.44 6.92
CA GLN A 149 -18.20 -11.71 8.26
C GLN A 149 -17.87 -13.14 8.70
N THR A 150 -18.11 -14.13 7.84
CA THR A 150 -17.75 -15.53 8.11
C THR A 150 -16.25 -15.68 8.39
N LEU A 151 -15.40 -14.98 7.64
CA LEU A 151 -13.96 -14.99 7.90
C LEU A 151 -13.61 -14.42 9.29
N THR A 152 -14.28 -13.33 9.67
CA THR A 152 -14.08 -12.68 10.97
C THR A 152 -14.45 -13.58 12.13
N GLU A 153 -15.52 -14.37 11.98
CA GLU A 153 -15.99 -15.36 12.96
C GLU A 153 -14.98 -16.49 13.11
N CYS A 154 -14.51 -17.06 12.00
CA CYS A 154 -13.53 -18.16 11.98
C CYS A 154 -12.11 -17.74 12.40
N ALA A 155 -11.78 -16.44 12.43
CA ALA A 155 -10.45 -15.98 12.77
C ALA A 155 -10.10 -16.29 14.23
N THR A 156 -9.01 -17.02 14.45
CA THR A 156 -8.45 -17.30 15.79
C THR A 156 -7.96 -16.04 16.48
N HIS A 157 -7.24 -15.18 15.75
CA HIS A 157 -6.69 -13.94 16.28
C HIS A 157 -7.64 -12.78 15.97
N LYS A 158 -8.19 -12.20 17.05
CA LYS A 158 -9.05 -11.02 16.92
C LYS A 158 -8.19 -9.76 16.75
N ARG A 159 -8.52 -8.95 15.76
CA ARG A 159 -7.86 -7.66 15.47
C ARG A 159 -8.91 -6.57 15.34
N GLN A 160 -8.73 -5.49 16.09
CA GLN A 160 -9.64 -4.34 16.07
C GLN A 160 -8.85 -3.04 15.95
N TYR A 161 -9.26 -2.18 15.02
CA TYR A 161 -8.66 -0.87 14.81
C TYR A 161 -9.77 0.20 14.81
N GLY A 162 -9.92 0.86 15.96
CA GLY A 162 -11.04 1.77 16.21
C GLY A 162 -12.38 1.04 16.14
N PRO A 163 -13.33 1.48 15.30
CA PRO A 163 -14.63 0.83 15.16
C PRO A 163 -14.61 -0.41 14.25
N TRP A 164 -13.47 -0.71 13.59
CA TRP A 164 -13.39 -1.74 12.57
C TRP A 164 -12.85 -3.05 13.13
N ASN A 165 -13.61 -4.13 12.95
CA ASN A 165 -13.12 -5.49 13.15
C ASN A 165 -12.35 -5.94 11.90
N CYS A 166 -11.07 -6.27 12.08
CA CYS A 166 -10.12 -6.61 11.03
C CYS A 166 -9.57 -8.04 11.22
N SER A 167 -10.33 -8.90 11.89
CA SER A 167 -9.94 -10.29 12.13
C SER A 167 -10.05 -11.08 10.82
N VAL A 168 -8.96 -11.72 10.41
CA VAL A 168 -8.89 -12.54 9.19
C VAL A 168 -8.17 -13.84 9.57
N PRO A 169 -8.65 -15.03 9.17
CA PRO A 169 -7.98 -16.28 9.47
C PRO A 169 -6.61 -16.35 8.78
N ASP A 170 -5.67 -17.07 9.39
CA ASP A 170 -4.38 -17.32 8.75
C ASP A 170 -4.52 -18.27 7.56
N ILE A 171 -3.55 -18.22 6.64
CA ILE A 171 -3.49 -19.11 5.48
C ILE A 171 -3.50 -20.59 5.89
N SER A 172 -2.89 -20.93 7.02
CA SER A 172 -2.90 -22.29 7.58
C SER A 172 -4.31 -22.78 7.97
N GLN A 173 -5.25 -21.85 8.20
CA GLN A 173 -6.64 -22.15 8.55
C GLN A 173 -7.52 -22.37 7.31
N ILE A 174 -7.02 -22.08 6.11
CA ILE A 174 -7.74 -22.27 4.84
C ILE A 174 -8.14 -23.73 4.65
N GLN A 175 -7.25 -24.69 4.93
CA GLN A 175 -7.56 -26.12 4.76
C GLN A 175 -8.70 -26.60 5.66
N ARG A 176 -8.80 -26.08 6.89
CA ARG A 176 -9.91 -26.39 7.81
C ARG A 176 -11.22 -25.74 7.36
N ASN A 177 -11.16 -24.52 6.82
CA ASN A 177 -12.33 -23.80 6.38
C ASN A 177 -12.89 -24.34 5.04
N ILE A 178 -12.04 -24.82 4.12
CA ILE A 178 -12.50 -25.50 2.90
C ILE A 178 -13.33 -26.75 3.26
N LEU A 179 -12.85 -27.56 4.21
CA LEU A 179 -13.58 -28.73 4.69
C LEU A 179 -14.91 -28.34 5.34
N ASN A 180 -14.93 -27.32 6.21
CA ASN A 180 -16.15 -26.90 6.89
C ASN A 180 -17.18 -26.21 5.96
N VAL A 181 -16.74 -25.48 4.94
CA VAL A 181 -17.62 -24.85 3.93
C VAL A 181 -18.20 -25.90 2.96
N SER A 182 -17.47 -26.99 2.67
CA SER A 182 -18.00 -28.10 1.88
C SER A 182 -18.98 -28.99 2.64
N ILE A 183 -18.93 -29.04 3.97
CA ILE A 183 -19.85 -29.81 4.82
C ILE A 183 -21.19 -29.08 5.04
N GLY A 184 -21.25 -27.78 4.74
CA GLY A 184 -22.48 -26.96 4.84
C GLY A 184 -23.29 -26.82 3.54
N LYS A 185 -23.02 -27.64 2.52
CA LYS A 185 -23.82 -27.72 1.29
C LYS A 185 -24.73 -28.93 1.30
#